data_AF-A0A9P3AHV5-F1
#
_entry.id   AF-A0A9P3AHV5-F1
#
_cell.length_a   1.000
_cell.length_b   1.000
_cell.length_c   1.000
_cell.angle_alpha   90.00
_cell.angle_beta   90.00
_cell.angle_gamma   90.00
#
_symmetry.space_group_name_H-M   'P 1'
#
loop_
_entity.id
_entity.type
_entity.pdbx_description
1 polymer ?
#
loop_
_entity_poly.entity_id
_entity_poly.type
_entity_poly.pdbx_seq_one_letter_code
_entity_poly.pdbx_strand_id
1 'polypeptide(L)'
;MGGEAGAKASAGIVLFKAETEGKVKADVSASSSTAIVLATDPLHTVIQMFQDGAVWIFIDDFHYATADVRKELAEQIKFAAEEGVQLIIALIPGRSEDLLQKNGDLQGRIVDISFDYWNDDELSSIAHSGFPHLNIRLEPGSSVRLARESAGTPQLMQAICLELARELGARETLTTPITCTVEQDQVATICRRLANGADFSETIEQIRKGPPERGNPRKSYTDATGKTRDVYELIIDAIAIDPPQLKFTYTDLQNRVNLLAGEPVASVWESVRHISAIANNMGAEKKFDFGGDLRWVSILDPYLFFALRWS
;
A
#
# COMPACT_ATOMS: atom_id res chain seq x y z
N MET A 1 -73.49 10.34 -0.79
CA MET A 1 -72.74 11.02 -1.86
C MET A 1 -71.36 11.32 -1.29
N GLY A 2 -70.34 10.62 -1.78
CA GLY A 2 -68.95 10.76 -1.35
C GLY A 2 -68.10 11.56 -2.34
N GLY A 3 -66.83 11.75 -1.97
CA GLY A 3 -65.76 12.36 -2.77
C GLY A 3 -65.09 13.49 -1.98
N GLU A 4 -64.12 13.22 -1.09
CA GLU A 4 -62.67 13.00 -1.33
C GLU A 4 -61.87 14.23 -1.77
N ALA A 5 -60.83 14.49 -0.98
CA ALA A 5 -59.79 15.50 -1.17
C ALA A 5 -58.79 15.08 -2.27
N GLY A 6 -58.09 16.05 -2.85
CA GLY A 6 -56.97 15.77 -3.74
C GLY A 6 -56.18 17.02 -4.11
N ALA A 7 -55.05 17.22 -3.46
CA ALA A 7 -54.04 18.21 -3.79
C ALA A 7 -53.44 17.93 -5.19
N LYS A 8 -53.13 18.99 -5.96
CA LYS A 8 -52.33 18.91 -7.18
C LYS A 8 -50.99 19.59 -6.96
N ALA A 9 -49.94 18.76 -6.90
CA ALA A 9 -48.54 19.18 -6.93
C ALA A 9 -48.10 19.55 -8.36
N SER A 10 -47.05 20.36 -8.39
CA SER A 10 -46.43 21.09 -9.51
C SER A 10 -45.93 20.22 -10.66
N ALA A 11 -46.16 20.69 -11.89
CA ALA A 11 -45.68 20.11 -13.13
C ALA A 11 -44.31 20.67 -13.53
N GLY A 12 -43.33 19.76 -13.62
CA GLY A 12 -42.24 19.62 -14.61
C GLY A 12 -41.52 20.85 -15.19
N ILE A 13 -40.22 20.93 -14.93
CA ILE A 13 -39.25 21.58 -15.84
C ILE A 13 -38.59 20.48 -16.68
N VAL A 14 -38.75 20.55 -17.99
CA VAL A 14 -38.07 19.68 -18.97
C VAL A 14 -36.93 20.49 -19.58
N LEU A 15 -35.68 20.10 -19.34
CA LEU A 15 -34.52 20.64 -20.05
C LEU A 15 -34.20 19.74 -21.26
N PHE A 16 -34.58 20.20 -22.45
CA PHE A 16 -34.04 19.69 -23.71
C PHE A 16 -32.77 20.49 -24.06
N LYS A 17 -31.63 19.81 -24.19
CA LYS A 17 -30.45 20.37 -24.83
C LYS A 17 -30.30 19.69 -26.19
N ALA A 18 -30.61 20.43 -27.27
CA ALA A 18 -30.38 19.98 -28.64
C ALA A 18 -29.82 21.14 -29.45
N GLU A 19 -28.50 21.14 -29.67
CA GLU A 19 -27.87 21.86 -30.77
C GLU A 19 -27.92 20.93 -31.99
N THR A 20 -28.75 21.25 -32.98
CA THR A 20 -28.54 21.00 -34.43
C THR A 20 -29.83 21.27 -35.20
N GLU A 21 -29.76 22.14 -36.21
CA GLU A 21 -30.82 22.37 -37.18
C GLU A 21 -30.93 21.15 -38.12
N GLY A 22 -31.93 20.30 -37.87
CA GLY A 22 -32.24 19.17 -38.74
C GLY A 22 -33.61 18.59 -38.41
N LYS A 23 -34.54 18.62 -39.39
CA LYS A 23 -35.87 18.01 -39.27
C LYS A 23 -35.76 16.51 -38.98
N VAL A 24 -36.11 16.08 -37.77
CA VAL A 24 -36.30 14.67 -37.41
C VAL A 24 -37.77 14.44 -37.08
N LYS A 25 -38.41 13.53 -37.83
CA LYS A 25 -39.76 13.03 -37.58
C LYS A 25 -39.80 12.33 -36.22
N ALA A 26 -40.72 12.77 -35.36
CA ALA A 26 -41.01 12.13 -34.09
C ALA A 26 -41.72 10.79 -34.32
N ASP A 27 -41.04 9.69 -34.02
CA ASP A 27 -41.66 8.40 -33.77
C ASP A 27 -41.67 8.21 -32.25
N VAL A 28 -42.85 8.29 -31.64
CA VAL A 28 -43.03 8.20 -30.18
C VAL A 28 -43.17 6.73 -29.82
N SER A 29 -42.04 6.04 -29.62
CA SER A 29 -42.00 4.78 -28.90
C SER A 29 -41.80 5.09 -27.41
N ALA A 30 -42.91 5.06 -26.66
CA ALA A 30 -42.89 5.24 -25.21
C ALA A 30 -42.25 4.01 -24.54
N SER A 31 -40.92 4.00 -24.44
CA SER A 31 -40.21 3.12 -23.51
C SER A 31 -40.15 3.83 -22.16
N SER A 32 -41.00 3.44 -21.20
CA SER A 32 -40.91 3.96 -19.84
C SER A 32 -39.72 3.32 -19.14
N SER A 33 -38.56 3.96 -19.18
CA SER A 33 -37.52 3.71 -18.18
C SER A 33 -37.94 4.42 -16.90
N THR A 34 -38.23 3.63 -15.86
CA THR A 34 -38.49 4.17 -14.52
C THR A 34 -37.16 4.64 -13.95
N ALA A 35 -36.81 5.91 -14.17
CA ALA A 35 -35.74 6.54 -13.42
C ALA A 35 -36.23 6.68 -11.97
N ILE A 36 -35.55 6.03 -11.02
CA ILE A 36 -35.74 6.29 -9.60
C ILE A 36 -35.20 7.71 -9.37
N VAL A 37 -36.10 8.69 -9.38
CA VAL A 37 -35.79 10.04 -8.91
C VAL A 37 -35.74 9.96 -7.39
N LEU A 38 -34.54 9.92 -6.82
CA LEU A 38 -34.36 10.20 -5.40
C LEU A 38 -34.95 11.59 -5.15
N ALA A 39 -36.03 11.67 -4.38
CA ALA A 39 -36.78 12.90 -4.14
C ALA A 39 -35.98 13.95 -3.34
N THR A 40 -34.81 13.57 -2.84
CA THR A 40 -33.90 14.39 -2.04
C THR A 40 -32.48 14.17 -2.54
N ASP A 41 -31.69 15.24 -2.60
CA ASP A 41 -30.25 15.15 -2.83
C ASP A 41 -29.61 14.24 -1.75
N PRO A 42 -28.95 13.14 -2.13
CA PRO A 42 -28.34 12.22 -1.19
C PRO A 42 -27.34 12.90 -0.25
N LEU A 43 -26.56 13.87 -0.74
CA LEU A 43 -25.57 14.58 0.07
C LEU A 43 -26.25 15.43 1.15
N HIS A 44 -27.31 16.14 0.77
CA HIS A 44 -28.09 16.93 1.71
C HIS A 44 -28.72 16.06 2.81
N THR A 45 -29.17 14.86 2.45
CA THR A 45 -29.71 13.89 3.41
C THR A 45 -28.63 13.46 4.41
N VAL A 46 -27.42 13.15 3.92
CA VAL A 46 -26.27 12.80 4.78
C VAL A 46 -25.94 13.95 5.73
N ILE A 47 -25.85 15.19 5.24
CA ILE A 47 -25.55 16.35 6.08
C ILE A 47 -26.60 16.52 7.19
N GLN A 48 -27.88 16.54 6.84
CA GLN A 48 -28.95 16.68 7.84
C GLN A 48 -28.91 15.60 8.92
N MET A 49 -28.50 14.37 8.56
CA MET A 49 -28.40 13.26 9.51
C MET A 49 -27.18 13.34 10.44
N PHE A 50 -26.08 13.98 10.00
CA PHE A 50 -24.78 13.86 10.67
C PHE A 50 -24.12 15.19 11.09
N GLN A 51 -24.72 16.33 10.75
CA GLN A 51 -24.21 17.67 11.10
C GLN A 51 -24.08 17.92 12.62
N ASP A 52 -24.87 17.23 13.46
CA ASP A 52 -24.84 17.39 14.92
C ASP A 52 -23.57 16.80 15.56
N GLY A 53 -22.70 16.13 14.78
CA GLY A 53 -21.36 15.68 15.19
C GLY A 53 -21.33 14.44 16.10
N ALA A 54 -22.49 13.83 16.39
CA ALA A 54 -22.58 12.62 17.21
C ALA A 54 -22.06 11.35 16.52
N VAL A 55 -21.92 11.38 15.19
CA VAL A 55 -21.48 10.25 14.37
C VAL A 55 -20.39 10.72 13.44
N TRP A 56 -19.32 9.93 13.36
CA TRP A 56 -18.22 10.14 12.44
C TRP A 56 -18.40 9.24 11.23
N ILE A 57 -18.22 9.80 10.03
CA ILE A 57 -18.23 9.05 8.79
C ILE A 57 -16.80 8.63 8.48
N PHE A 58 -16.56 7.32 8.39
CA PHE A 58 -15.27 6.76 7.97
C PHE A 58 -15.33 6.35 6.50
N ILE A 59 -14.40 6.88 5.71
CA ILE A 59 -14.23 6.55 4.29
C ILE A 59 -12.90 5.83 4.12
N ASP A 60 -12.98 4.55 3.77
CA ASP A 60 -11.81 3.70 3.50
C ASP A 60 -11.63 3.46 2.00
N ASP A 61 -10.42 3.05 1.61
CA ASP A 61 -10.09 2.62 0.26
C ASP A 61 -10.53 3.58 -0.87
N PHE A 62 -10.50 4.88 -0.59
CA PHE A 62 -10.86 5.95 -1.53
C PHE A 62 -10.14 5.83 -2.89
N HIS A 63 -8.99 5.18 -2.88
CA HIS A 63 -8.11 4.99 -4.02
C HIS A 63 -8.61 3.97 -5.07
N TYR A 64 -9.62 3.13 -4.77
CA TYR A 64 -10.24 2.23 -5.76
C TYR A 64 -11.23 2.95 -6.69
N ALA A 65 -11.72 4.13 -6.30
CA ALA A 65 -12.61 4.90 -7.14
C ALA A 65 -11.88 5.45 -8.38
N THR A 66 -12.61 5.58 -9.50
CA THR A 66 -12.07 6.18 -10.73
C THR A 66 -11.72 7.65 -10.49
N ALA A 67 -10.87 8.24 -11.34
CA ALA A 67 -10.45 9.63 -11.17
C ALA A 67 -11.63 10.62 -11.12
N ASP A 68 -12.65 10.43 -11.95
CA ASP A 68 -13.84 11.28 -11.98
C ASP A 68 -14.66 11.15 -10.70
N VAL A 69 -14.86 9.92 -10.22
CA VAL A 69 -15.58 9.65 -8.96
C VAL A 69 -14.81 10.21 -7.76
N ARG A 70 -13.48 10.04 -7.73
CA ARG A 70 -12.63 10.63 -6.67
C ARG A 70 -12.75 12.16 -6.64
N LYS A 71 -12.84 12.81 -7.80
CA LYS A 71 -13.01 14.26 -7.87
C LYS A 71 -14.36 14.70 -7.34
N GLU A 72 -15.44 14.06 -7.80
CA GLU A 72 -16.79 14.36 -7.31
C GLU A 72 -16.90 14.12 -5.80
N LEU A 73 -16.39 12.98 -5.32
CA LEU A 73 -16.42 12.63 -3.90
C LEU A 73 -15.59 13.62 -3.06
N ALA A 74 -14.46 14.11 -3.56
CA ALA A 74 -13.68 15.14 -2.88
C ALA A 74 -14.45 16.47 -2.72
N GLU A 75 -15.21 16.87 -3.75
CA GLU A 75 -16.09 18.05 -3.69
C GLU A 75 -17.23 17.86 -2.68
N GLN A 76 -17.83 16.67 -2.64
CA GLN A 76 -18.90 16.34 -1.68
C GLN A 76 -18.40 16.26 -0.23
N ILE A 77 -17.23 15.64 0.00
CA ILE A 77 -16.57 15.58 1.31
C ILE A 77 -16.31 16.98 1.83
N LYS A 78 -15.84 17.88 0.96
CA LYS A 78 -15.62 19.29 1.32
C LYS A 78 -16.91 19.94 1.79
N PHE A 79 -17.98 19.83 1.01
CA PHE A 79 -19.26 20.42 1.35
C PHE A 79 -19.82 19.86 2.67
N ALA A 80 -19.74 18.54 2.87
CA ALA A 80 -20.18 17.91 4.12
C ALA A 80 -19.37 18.40 5.34
N ALA A 81 -18.04 18.51 5.20
CA ALA A 81 -17.19 19.03 6.27
C ALA A 81 -17.47 20.51 6.58
N GLU A 82 -17.82 21.32 5.57
CA GLU A 82 -18.23 22.72 5.75
C GLU A 82 -19.54 22.87 6.54
N GLU A 83 -20.47 21.93 6.36
CA GLU A 83 -21.75 21.86 7.06
C GLU A 83 -21.65 21.16 8.43
N GLY A 84 -20.44 20.84 8.90
CA GLY A 84 -20.19 20.34 10.27
C GLY A 84 -20.14 18.82 10.42
N VAL A 85 -20.26 18.06 9.32
CA VAL A 85 -20.13 16.59 9.34
C VAL A 85 -18.70 16.19 9.71
N GLN A 86 -18.57 15.30 10.69
CA GLN A 86 -17.27 14.76 11.12
C GLN A 86 -16.86 13.59 10.23
N LEU A 87 -15.66 13.67 9.64
CA LEU A 87 -15.16 12.71 8.66
C LEU A 87 -13.76 12.21 9.04
N ILE A 88 -13.51 10.91 8.89
CA ILE A 88 -12.18 10.30 8.87
C ILE A 88 -12.01 9.64 7.52
N ILE A 89 -10.88 9.88 6.88
CA ILE A 89 -10.59 9.36 5.55
C ILE A 89 -9.27 8.63 5.61
N ALA A 90 -9.26 7.35 5.28
CA ALA A 90 -8.04 6.58 5.12
C ALA A 90 -7.49 6.78 3.70
N LEU A 91 -6.26 7.27 3.62
CA LEU A 91 -5.59 7.61 2.37
C LEU A 91 -4.26 6.85 2.28
N ILE A 92 -3.91 6.43 1.07
CA ILE A 92 -2.60 5.84 0.78
C ILE A 92 -1.67 6.97 0.28
N PRO A 93 -0.60 7.31 1.02
CA PRO A 93 0.31 8.39 0.65
C PRO A 93 0.98 8.16 -0.72
N GLY A 94 1.32 9.24 -1.41
CA GLY A 94 2.16 9.19 -2.62
C GLY A 94 1.44 8.80 -3.92
N ARG A 95 0.12 8.58 -3.89
CA ARG A 95 -0.68 8.59 -5.13
C ARG A 95 -0.79 10.04 -5.62
N SER A 96 -0.50 10.26 -6.91
CA SER A 96 -0.44 11.59 -7.55
C SER A 96 -1.75 12.38 -7.52
N GLU A 97 -2.83 11.79 -7.01
CA GLU A 97 -4.19 12.30 -7.03
C GLU A 97 -4.79 12.52 -5.64
N ASP A 98 -4.02 12.85 -4.60
CA ASP A 98 -4.65 13.27 -3.34
C ASP A 98 -5.29 14.67 -3.49
N LEU A 99 -6.48 14.68 -4.11
CA LEU A 99 -7.29 15.84 -4.42
C LEU A 99 -7.73 16.58 -3.14
N LEU A 100 -7.82 15.86 -2.02
CA LEU A 100 -8.21 16.42 -0.72
C LEU A 100 -7.05 17.22 -0.11
N GLN A 101 -5.82 16.68 -0.13
CA GLN A 101 -4.64 17.39 0.36
C GLN A 101 -4.26 18.59 -0.51
N LYS A 102 -4.50 18.51 -1.82
CA LYS A 102 -4.18 19.59 -2.78
C LYS A 102 -5.22 20.71 -2.82
N ASN A 103 -6.34 20.57 -2.12
CA ASN A 103 -7.39 21.58 -2.11
C ASN A 103 -7.13 22.65 -1.03
N GLY A 104 -6.75 23.86 -1.47
CA GLY A 104 -6.47 24.98 -0.58
C GLY A 104 -7.66 25.41 0.29
N ASP A 105 -8.89 25.08 -0.08
CA ASP A 105 -10.07 25.44 0.70
C ASP A 105 -10.26 24.56 1.95
N LEU A 106 -9.68 23.36 1.96
CA LEU A 106 -9.68 22.46 3.11
C LEU A 106 -8.50 22.73 4.06
N GLN A 107 -7.63 23.70 3.71
CA GLN A 107 -6.46 24.06 4.48
C GLN A 107 -6.86 24.61 5.85
N GLY A 108 -6.38 23.95 6.92
CA GLY A 108 -6.70 24.28 8.31
C GLY A 108 -7.96 23.61 8.88
N ARG A 109 -8.69 22.83 8.08
CA ARG A 109 -9.81 21.97 8.54
C ARG A 109 -9.50 20.48 8.45
N ILE A 110 -8.44 20.12 7.73
CA ILE A 110 -7.89 18.77 7.72
C ILE A 110 -6.83 18.67 8.81
N VAL A 111 -6.94 17.63 9.64
CA VAL A 111 -5.85 17.14 10.47
C VAL A 111 -5.30 15.91 9.76
N ASP A 112 -4.06 16.02 9.26
CA ASP A 112 -3.36 14.89 8.65
C ASP A 112 -2.70 14.06 9.75
N ILE A 113 -2.96 12.76 9.75
CA ILE A 113 -2.34 11.78 10.65
C ILE A 113 -1.56 10.84 9.75
N SER A 114 -0.28 11.15 9.54
CA SER A 114 0.63 10.32 8.76
C SER A 114 1.11 9.13 9.58
N PHE A 115 1.05 7.93 8.99
CA PHE A 115 1.66 6.73 9.53
C PHE A 115 2.97 6.46 8.81
N ASP A 116 4.08 6.49 9.56
CA ASP A 116 5.37 5.99 9.10
C ASP A 116 5.49 4.48 9.38
N TYR A 117 6.57 3.88 8.89
CA TYR A 117 6.94 2.52 9.27
C TYR A 117 7.10 2.39 10.78
N TRP A 118 6.56 1.30 11.32
CA TRP A 118 6.64 1.00 12.74
C TRP A 118 8.05 0.58 13.10
N ASN A 119 8.52 1.02 14.27
CA ASN A 119 9.80 0.57 14.80
C ASN A 119 9.69 -0.83 15.45
N ASP A 120 10.84 -1.43 15.78
CA ASP A 120 10.92 -2.78 16.36
C ASP A 120 10.09 -2.95 17.64
N ASP A 121 9.96 -1.92 18.47
CA ASP A 121 9.23 -1.97 19.75
C ASP A 121 7.71 -1.91 19.51
N GLU A 122 7.27 -1.04 18.61
CA GLU A 122 5.87 -0.96 18.17
C GLU A 122 5.43 -2.28 17.55
N LEU A 123 6.23 -2.85 16.64
CA LEU A 123 5.95 -4.15 16.02
C LEU A 123 5.98 -5.28 17.04
N SER A 124 6.92 -5.28 17.98
CA SER A 124 6.99 -6.28 19.05
C SER A 124 5.71 -6.31 19.91
N SER A 125 5.00 -5.19 20.03
CA SER A 125 3.74 -5.10 20.77
C SER A 125 2.64 -6.00 20.19
N ILE A 126 2.70 -6.29 18.88
CA ILE A 126 1.78 -7.24 18.22
C ILE A 126 1.98 -8.64 18.79
N ALA A 127 3.23 -9.12 18.87
CA ALA A 127 3.54 -10.43 19.44
C ALA A 127 3.20 -10.48 20.94
N HIS A 128 3.55 -9.43 21.70
CA HIS A 128 3.25 -9.35 23.13
C HIS A 128 1.76 -9.34 23.44
N SER A 129 0.94 -8.77 22.55
CA SER A 129 -0.52 -8.77 22.71
C SER A 129 -1.14 -10.08 22.23
N GLY A 130 -0.65 -10.64 21.12
CA GLY A 130 -1.26 -11.80 20.46
C GLY A 130 -0.97 -13.15 21.12
N PHE A 131 0.31 -13.48 21.38
CA PHE A 131 0.69 -14.80 21.87
C PHE A 131 0.08 -15.20 23.23
N PRO A 132 -0.14 -14.30 24.20
CA PRO A 132 -0.83 -14.64 25.44
C PRO A 132 -2.25 -15.20 25.22
N HIS A 133 -2.98 -14.76 24.20
CA HIS A 133 -4.28 -15.32 23.86
C HIS A 133 -4.20 -16.78 23.38
N LEU A 134 -3.02 -17.23 22.94
CA LEU A 134 -2.74 -18.61 22.55
C LEU A 134 -2.14 -19.44 23.69
N ASN A 135 -2.04 -18.91 24.91
CA ASN A 135 -1.28 -19.49 26.02
C ASN A 135 0.21 -19.71 25.67
N ILE A 136 0.78 -18.83 24.85
CA ILE A 136 2.20 -18.84 24.50
C ILE A 136 2.88 -17.63 25.13
N ARG A 137 3.98 -17.85 25.82
CA ARG A 137 4.88 -16.79 26.29
C ARG A 137 6.17 -16.82 25.46
N LEU A 138 6.51 -15.71 24.82
CA LEU A 138 7.80 -15.58 24.15
C LEU A 138 8.90 -15.21 25.16
N GLU A 139 10.07 -15.82 25.03
CA GLU A 139 11.25 -15.41 25.80
C GLU A 139 11.78 -14.05 25.32
N PRO A 140 12.47 -13.26 26.19
CA PRO A 140 13.02 -11.96 25.84
C PRO A 140 13.84 -11.98 24.56
N GLY A 141 13.64 -10.96 23.71
CA GLY A 141 14.32 -10.83 22.42
C GLY A 141 13.67 -11.60 21.27
N SER A 142 12.81 -12.59 21.53
CA SER A 142 12.12 -13.35 20.48
C SER A 142 11.20 -12.46 19.65
N SER A 143 10.42 -11.58 20.28
CA SER A 143 9.53 -10.64 19.58
C SER A 143 10.32 -9.66 18.70
N VAL A 144 11.47 -9.18 19.19
CA VAL A 144 12.34 -8.23 18.47
C VAL A 144 12.95 -8.89 17.24
N ARG A 145 13.33 -10.18 17.32
CA ARG A 145 13.81 -10.93 16.14
C ARG A 145 12.75 -11.03 15.05
N LEU A 146 11.48 -11.25 15.42
CA LEU A 146 10.36 -11.26 14.47
C LEU A 146 10.12 -9.85 13.88
N ALA A 147 10.10 -8.83 14.74
CA ALA A 147 9.85 -7.45 14.36
C ALA A 147 10.87 -6.93 13.32
N ARG A 148 12.16 -7.22 13.52
CA ARG A 148 13.24 -6.82 12.60
C ARG A 148 13.05 -7.32 11.17
N GLU A 149 12.43 -8.48 11.02
CA GLU A 149 12.19 -9.08 9.70
C GLU A 149 10.86 -8.65 9.08
N SER A 150 10.07 -7.82 9.77
CA SER A 150 8.73 -7.41 9.34
C SER A 150 8.70 -6.16 8.46
N ALA A 151 9.87 -5.67 8.03
CA ALA A 151 10.04 -4.52 7.16
C ALA A 151 9.22 -3.28 7.61
N GLY A 152 9.12 -3.04 8.92
CA GLY A 152 8.38 -1.89 9.46
C GLY A 152 6.86 -1.99 9.34
N THR A 153 6.29 -3.14 8.93
CA THR A 153 4.85 -3.28 8.71
C THR A 153 4.16 -4.19 9.74
N PRO A 154 3.03 -3.73 10.33
CA PRO A 154 2.20 -4.57 11.19
C PRO A 154 1.72 -5.83 10.49
N GLN A 155 1.42 -5.75 9.19
CA GLN A 155 0.88 -6.85 8.41
C GLN A 155 1.90 -7.99 8.23
N LEU A 156 3.17 -7.70 7.90
CA LEU A 156 4.22 -8.72 7.87
C LEU A 156 4.50 -9.28 9.26
N MET A 157 4.52 -8.43 10.30
CA MET A 157 4.71 -8.89 11.67
C MET A 157 3.62 -9.87 12.10
N GLN A 158 2.36 -9.58 11.79
CA GLN A 158 1.24 -10.48 12.03
C GLN A 158 1.38 -11.79 11.24
N ALA A 159 1.79 -11.73 9.97
CA ALA A 159 2.00 -12.91 9.13
C ALA A 159 3.12 -13.81 9.69
N ILE A 160 4.24 -13.22 10.11
CA ILE A 160 5.34 -13.92 10.76
C ILE A 160 4.88 -14.56 12.07
N CYS A 161 4.16 -13.81 12.92
CA CYS A 161 3.61 -14.34 14.17
C CYS A 161 2.62 -15.50 13.94
N LEU A 162 1.78 -15.39 12.91
CA LEU A 162 0.82 -16.43 12.54
C LEU A 162 1.53 -17.71 12.09
N GLU A 163 2.57 -17.61 11.27
CA GLU A 163 3.36 -18.76 10.86
C GLU A 163 4.11 -19.39 12.03
N LEU A 164 4.67 -18.59 12.94
CA LEU A 164 5.25 -19.10 14.18
C LEU A 164 4.20 -19.85 15.03
N ALA A 165 3.01 -19.28 15.21
CA ALA A 165 1.91 -19.95 15.93
C ALA A 165 1.54 -21.29 15.27
N ARG A 166 1.51 -21.35 13.93
CA ARG A 166 1.27 -22.59 13.17
C ARG A 166 2.35 -23.63 13.38
N GLU A 167 3.63 -23.23 13.37
CA GLU A 167 4.76 -24.13 13.65
C GLU A 167 4.71 -24.70 15.08
N LEU A 168 4.24 -23.89 16.03
CA LEU A 168 4.01 -24.32 17.41
C LEU A 168 2.74 -25.18 17.58
N GLY A 169 1.98 -25.41 16.52
CA GLY A 169 0.72 -26.17 16.56
C GLY A 169 -0.45 -25.42 17.20
N ALA A 170 -0.31 -24.11 17.48
CA ALA A 170 -1.32 -23.29 18.13
C ALA A 170 -2.34 -22.74 17.12
N ARG A 171 -3.25 -23.61 16.66
CA ARG A 171 -4.40 -23.22 15.82
C ARG A 171 -5.55 -22.61 16.62
N GLU A 172 -5.57 -22.90 17.92
CA GLU A 172 -6.47 -22.37 18.94
C GLU A 172 -5.66 -22.17 20.24
N THR A 173 -6.26 -21.57 21.26
CA THR A 173 -5.61 -21.42 22.57
C THR A 173 -5.15 -22.77 23.10
N LEU A 174 -3.85 -22.90 23.39
CA LEU A 174 -3.29 -24.15 23.90
C LEU A 174 -3.85 -24.47 25.29
N THR A 175 -4.15 -25.73 25.56
CA THR A 175 -4.65 -26.17 26.88
C THR A 175 -3.62 -26.01 27.98
N THR A 176 -2.33 -26.20 27.63
CA THR A 176 -1.20 -26.04 28.54
C THR A 176 -0.34 -24.88 28.06
N PRO A 177 -0.08 -23.88 28.92
CA PRO A 177 0.80 -22.78 28.54
C PRO A 177 2.21 -23.24 28.23
N ILE A 178 2.78 -22.70 27.16
CA ILE A 178 4.17 -22.95 26.76
C ILE A 178 5.00 -21.68 26.79
N THR A 179 6.30 -21.83 27.00
CA THR A 179 7.28 -20.77 26.80
C THR A 179 8.14 -21.11 25.59
N CYS A 180 8.33 -20.15 24.69
CA CYS A 180 9.00 -20.35 23.41
C CYS A 180 10.13 -19.32 23.23
N THR A 181 11.33 -19.83 23.00
CA THR A 181 12.45 -19.04 22.46
C THR A 181 12.43 -19.14 20.95
N VAL A 182 12.49 -17.99 20.27
CA VAL A 182 12.55 -17.97 18.81
C VAL A 182 13.99 -17.71 18.36
N GLU A 183 14.56 -18.69 17.66
CA GLU A 183 15.92 -18.62 17.14
C GLU A 183 15.97 -17.98 15.75
N GLN A 184 17.13 -17.40 15.40
CA GLN A 184 17.30 -16.71 14.11
C GLN A 184 17.01 -17.61 12.91
N ASP A 185 17.46 -18.86 12.95
CA ASP A 185 17.23 -19.82 11.87
C ASP A 185 15.75 -20.18 11.70
N GLN A 186 14.99 -20.16 12.80
CA GLN A 186 13.54 -20.37 12.75
C GLN A 186 12.86 -19.17 12.09
N VAL A 187 13.23 -17.94 12.48
CA VAL A 187 12.71 -16.72 11.83
C VAL A 187 13.02 -16.74 10.33
N ALA A 188 14.25 -17.07 9.96
CA ALA A 188 14.64 -17.18 8.55
C ALA A 188 13.81 -18.22 7.79
N THR A 189 13.52 -19.37 8.42
CA THR A 189 12.68 -20.42 7.81
C THR A 189 11.25 -19.95 7.59
N ILE A 190 10.64 -19.29 8.59
CA ILE A 190 9.31 -18.69 8.47
C ILE A 190 9.29 -17.64 7.37
N CYS A 191 10.28 -16.73 7.34
CA CYS A 191 10.30 -15.63 6.39
C CYS A 191 10.47 -16.10 4.95
N ARG A 192 11.35 -17.08 4.69
CA ARG A 192 11.48 -17.71 3.35
C ARG A 192 10.17 -18.35 2.89
N ARG A 193 9.44 -19.01 3.81
CA ARG A 193 8.13 -19.61 3.48
C ARG A 193 7.12 -18.55 3.08
N LEU A 194 7.04 -17.45 3.83
CA LEU A 194 6.15 -16.32 3.53
C LEU A 194 6.53 -15.63 2.21
N ALA A 195 7.82 -15.41 1.97
CA ALA A 195 8.32 -14.77 0.75
C ALA A 195 8.03 -15.60 -0.50
N ASN A 196 8.13 -16.94 -0.42
CA ASN A 196 7.76 -17.83 -1.52
C ASN A 196 6.27 -17.80 -1.86
N GLY A 197 5.41 -17.35 -0.94
CA GLY A 197 3.98 -17.14 -1.19
C GLY A 197 3.65 -15.76 -1.77
N ALA A 198 4.63 -14.86 -1.88
CA ALA A 198 4.42 -13.50 -2.35
C ALA A 198 4.50 -13.38 -3.88
N ASP A 199 3.66 -12.54 -4.47
CA ASP A 199 3.55 -12.34 -5.92
C ASP A 199 4.59 -11.33 -6.45
N PHE A 200 5.87 -11.60 -6.21
CA PHE A 200 6.97 -10.74 -6.68
C PHE A 200 8.02 -11.48 -7.51
N SER A 201 7.85 -12.78 -7.76
CA SER A 201 8.86 -13.59 -8.47
C SER A 201 9.22 -13.01 -9.84
N GLU A 202 8.23 -12.59 -10.63
CA GLU A 202 8.49 -11.97 -11.94
C GLU A 202 9.21 -10.62 -11.78
N THR A 203 8.79 -9.79 -10.82
CA THR A 203 9.44 -8.50 -10.54
C THR A 203 10.90 -8.69 -10.17
N ILE A 204 11.18 -9.63 -9.26
CA ILE A 204 12.53 -9.97 -8.82
C ILE A 204 13.37 -10.53 -9.97
N GLU A 205 12.79 -11.38 -10.81
CA GLU A 205 13.47 -11.93 -11.99
C GLU A 205 13.89 -10.80 -12.95
N GLN A 206 12.98 -9.87 -13.28
CA GLN A 206 13.27 -8.79 -14.22
C GLN A 206 14.33 -7.81 -13.68
N ILE A 207 14.27 -7.43 -12.41
CA ILE A 207 15.29 -6.53 -11.83
C ILE A 207 16.63 -7.23 -11.65
N ARG A 208 16.65 -8.53 -11.35
CA ARG A 208 17.88 -9.33 -11.28
C ARG A 208 18.50 -9.50 -12.68
N LYS A 209 17.68 -9.69 -13.71
CA LYS A 209 18.13 -9.76 -15.10
C LYS A 209 18.67 -8.43 -15.61
N GLY A 210 18.10 -7.31 -15.18
CA GLY A 210 18.47 -5.98 -15.65
C GLY A 210 18.14 -5.73 -17.13
N PRO A 211 18.53 -4.57 -17.68
CA PRO A 211 18.32 -4.24 -19.08
C PRO A 211 19.15 -5.15 -20.01
N PRO A 212 18.72 -5.34 -21.28
CA PRO A 212 19.46 -6.14 -22.25
C PRO A 212 20.89 -5.63 -22.48
N GLU A 213 21.84 -6.54 -22.59
CA GLU A 213 23.23 -6.22 -22.90
C GLU A 213 23.36 -5.66 -24.31
N ARG A 214 24.16 -4.59 -24.47
CA ARG A 214 24.42 -3.96 -25.76
C ARG A 214 25.92 -3.93 -26.01
N GLY A 215 26.38 -4.78 -26.93
CA GLY A 215 27.79 -4.88 -27.29
C GLY A 215 28.56 -5.84 -26.39
N ASN A 216 29.17 -5.32 -25.32
CA ASN A 216 29.97 -6.12 -24.39
C ASN A 216 29.10 -6.76 -23.30
N PRO A 217 29.42 -7.99 -22.87
CA PRO A 217 28.75 -8.62 -21.74
C PRO A 217 29.01 -7.82 -20.46
N ARG A 218 28.06 -7.86 -19.52
CA ARG A 218 28.24 -7.21 -18.21
C ARG A 218 29.40 -7.84 -17.46
N LYS A 219 30.16 -7.01 -16.75
CA LYS A 219 31.23 -7.49 -15.86
C LYS A 219 30.60 -8.31 -14.73
N SER A 220 31.08 -9.54 -14.57
CA SER A 220 30.77 -10.38 -13.42
C SER A 220 31.87 -10.32 -12.37
N TYR A 221 31.48 -10.56 -11.12
CA TYR A 221 32.32 -10.57 -9.93
C TYR A 221 32.16 -11.93 -9.26
N THR A 222 33.28 -12.54 -8.86
CA THR A 222 33.29 -13.85 -8.20
C THR A 222 33.66 -13.66 -6.75
N ASP A 223 32.80 -14.12 -5.84
CA ASP A 223 33.07 -14.03 -4.40
C ASP A 223 34.01 -15.16 -3.90
N ALA A 224 34.37 -15.12 -2.62
CA ALA A 224 35.25 -16.11 -1.99
C ALA A 224 34.68 -17.54 -2.00
N THR A 225 33.37 -17.71 -2.24
CA THR A 225 32.71 -19.03 -2.33
C THR A 225 32.70 -19.56 -3.77
N GLY A 226 33.17 -18.78 -4.73
CA GLY A 226 33.12 -19.10 -6.16
C GLY A 226 31.79 -18.75 -6.83
N LYS A 227 30.87 -18.05 -6.15
CA LYS A 227 29.61 -17.59 -6.74
C LYS A 227 29.88 -16.37 -7.62
N THR A 228 29.54 -16.48 -8.90
CA THR A 228 29.67 -15.41 -9.88
C THR A 228 28.36 -14.65 -10.01
N ARG A 229 28.40 -13.32 -9.91
CA ARG A 229 27.25 -12.41 -10.01
C ARG A 229 27.58 -11.17 -10.81
N ASP A 230 26.63 -10.62 -11.55
CA ASP A 230 26.75 -9.28 -12.11
C ASP A 230 26.35 -8.17 -11.13
N VAL A 231 26.43 -6.90 -11.56
CA VAL A 231 26.08 -5.75 -10.72
C VAL A 231 24.62 -5.75 -10.25
N TYR A 232 23.67 -6.27 -11.03
CA TYR A 232 22.25 -6.30 -10.66
C TYR A 232 22.02 -7.36 -9.58
N GLU A 233 22.55 -8.57 -9.80
CA GLU A 233 22.52 -9.64 -8.80
C GLU A 233 23.17 -9.22 -7.49
N LEU A 234 24.32 -8.52 -7.56
CA LEU A 234 24.99 -7.99 -6.37
C LEU A 234 24.17 -6.93 -5.64
N ILE A 235 23.46 -6.04 -6.36
CA ILE A 235 22.59 -5.04 -5.72
C ILE A 235 21.43 -5.70 -5.01
N ILE A 236 20.77 -6.69 -5.64
CA ILE A 236 19.67 -7.44 -5.01
C ILE A 236 20.18 -8.16 -3.75
N ASP A 237 21.28 -8.91 -3.87
CA ASP A 237 21.88 -9.60 -2.73
C ASP A 237 22.36 -8.59 -1.64
N ALA A 238 22.79 -7.38 -2.02
CA ALA A 238 23.19 -6.33 -1.07
C ALA A 238 22.02 -5.71 -0.30
N ILE A 239 20.84 -5.56 -0.93
CA ILE A 239 19.61 -5.10 -0.25
C ILE A 239 19.22 -6.08 0.85
N ALA A 240 19.43 -7.38 0.62
CA ALA A 240 19.11 -8.45 1.56
C ALA A 240 20.03 -8.50 2.81
N ILE A 241 21.18 -7.81 2.81
CA ILE A 241 22.16 -7.83 3.92
C ILE A 241 21.61 -7.16 5.19
N ASP A 242 22.04 -7.65 6.35
CA ASP A 242 21.78 -7.02 7.65
C ASP A 242 22.56 -5.72 7.88
N PRO A 243 21.96 -4.73 8.59
CA PRO A 243 20.57 -4.72 9.08
C PRO A 243 19.58 -4.46 7.94
N PRO A 244 18.32 -4.95 8.03
CA PRO A 244 17.29 -4.66 7.04
C PRO A 244 17.00 -3.16 7.00
N GLN A 245 16.94 -2.61 5.79
CA GLN A 245 16.69 -1.18 5.56
C GLN A 245 15.78 -1.01 4.35
N LEU A 246 14.78 -0.14 4.48
CA LEU A 246 13.93 0.25 3.35
C LEU A 246 14.51 1.43 2.56
N LYS A 247 15.48 2.15 3.12
CA LYS A 247 16.12 3.31 2.49
C LYS A 247 17.62 3.19 2.55
N PHE A 248 18.27 3.41 1.42
CA PHE A 248 19.72 3.34 1.26
C PHE A 248 20.26 4.62 0.67
N THR A 249 21.37 5.12 1.19
CA THR A 249 22.19 6.09 0.45
C THR A 249 23.06 5.36 -0.58
N TYR A 250 23.60 6.12 -1.55
CA TYR A 250 24.60 5.60 -2.47
C TYR A 250 25.77 4.94 -1.75
N THR A 251 26.29 5.56 -0.68
CA THR A 251 27.42 5.05 0.09
C THR A 251 27.07 3.73 0.77
N ASP A 252 25.89 3.62 1.40
CA ASP A 252 25.46 2.40 2.09
C ASP A 252 25.40 1.22 1.12
N LEU A 253 24.75 1.42 -0.02
CA LEU A 253 24.56 0.35 -1.00
C LEU A 253 25.88 0.00 -1.72
N GLN A 254 26.69 1.01 -2.06
CA GLN A 254 28.01 0.78 -2.65
C GLN A 254 28.91 -0.04 -1.73
N ASN A 255 28.91 0.23 -0.42
CA ASN A 255 29.68 -0.53 0.56
C ASN A 255 29.22 -1.99 0.65
N ARG A 256 27.90 -2.22 0.69
CA ARG A 256 27.34 -3.58 0.71
C ARG A 256 27.66 -4.37 -0.55
N VAL A 257 27.56 -3.74 -1.72
CA VAL A 257 27.90 -4.35 -3.01
C VAL A 257 29.40 -4.70 -3.08
N ASN A 258 30.28 -3.77 -2.67
CA ASN A 258 31.72 -4.02 -2.65
C ASN A 258 32.09 -5.15 -1.68
N LEU A 259 31.41 -5.24 -0.54
CA LEU A 259 31.59 -6.32 0.43
C LEU A 259 31.28 -7.69 -0.20
N LEU A 260 30.19 -7.80 -0.94
CA LEU A 260 29.81 -9.05 -1.64
C LEU A 260 30.75 -9.39 -2.79
N ALA A 261 31.24 -8.39 -3.52
CA ALA A 261 32.12 -8.59 -4.66
C ALA A 261 33.58 -8.85 -4.27
N GLY A 262 34.01 -8.42 -3.07
CA GLY A 262 35.41 -8.45 -2.64
C GLY A 262 36.30 -7.39 -3.32
N GLU A 263 35.74 -6.57 -4.21
CA GLU A 263 36.42 -5.47 -4.90
C GLU A 263 35.44 -4.31 -5.20
N PRO A 264 35.94 -3.10 -5.52
CA PRO A 264 35.08 -1.99 -5.93
C PRO A 264 34.28 -2.29 -7.21
N VAL A 265 32.97 -2.15 -7.13
CA VAL A 265 32.03 -2.37 -8.25
C VAL A 265 31.64 -1.03 -8.88
N ALA A 266 31.82 -0.91 -10.19
CA ALA A 266 31.43 0.28 -10.94
C ALA A 266 29.92 0.30 -11.26
N SER A 267 29.39 1.50 -11.57
CA SER A 267 28.03 1.71 -12.08
C SER A 267 26.87 1.27 -11.17
N VAL A 268 27.12 1.03 -9.88
CA VAL A 268 26.08 0.62 -8.91
C VAL A 268 24.89 1.56 -8.94
N TRP A 269 25.11 2.88 -8.88
CA TRP A 269 24.01 3.86 -8.84
C TRP A 269 23.15 3.88 -10.11
N GLU A 270 23.80 3.72 -11.26
CA GLU A 270 23.09 3.67 -12.54
C GLU A 270 22.27 2.37 -12.67
N SER A 271 22.80 1.26 -12.15
CA SER A 271 22.05 0.00 -12.05
C SER A 271 20.86 0.11 -11.09
N VAL A 272 20.98 0.84 -9.97
CA VAL A 272 19.85 1.14 -9.07
C VAL A 272 18.75 1.93 -9.78
N ARG A 273 19.12 2.91 -10.61
CA ARG A 273 18.18 3.66 -11.45
C ARG A 273 17.39 2.73 -12.36
N HIS A 274 18.06 1.77 -12.99
CA HIS A 274 17.42 0.76 -13.84
C HIS A 274 16.51 -0.18 -13.04
N ILE A 275 16.97 -0.70 -11.90
CA ILE A 275 16.16 -1.54 -11.01
C ILE A 275 14.87 -0.82 -10.62
N SER A 276 14.99 0.45 -10.19
CA SER A 276 13.85 1.28 -9.80
C SER A 276 12.88 1.47 -10.98
N ALA A 277 13.38 1.76 -12.18
CA ALA A 277 12.55 1.92 -13.37
C ALA A 277 11.85 0.63 -13.79
N ILE A 278 12.56 -0.51 -13.78
CA ILE A 278 11.99 -1.82 -14.11
C ILE A 278 10.87 -2.15 -13.11
N ALA A 279 11.14 -2.10 -11.81
CA ALA A 279 10.15 -2.44 -10.78
C ALA A 279 8.91 -1.53 -10.82
N ASN A 280 9.10 -0.22 -11.04
CA ASN A 280 8.00 0.74 -11.14
C ASN A 280 7.16 0.56 -12.41
N ASN A 281 7.70 -0.03 -13.47
CA ASN A 281 6.95 -0.30 -14.71
C ASN A 281 6.16 -1.62 -14.67
N MET A 282 6.35 -2.45 -13.64
CA MET A 282 5.72 -3.77 -13.52
C MET A 282 4.38 -3.75 -12.76
N GLY A 283 3.86 -2.58 -12.42
CA GLY A 283 2.54 -2.46 -11.81
C GLY A 283 2.07 -1.01 -11.78
N ALA A 284 0.83 -0.81 -11.32
CA ALA A 284 0.27 0.54 -11.17
C ALA A 284 0.95 1.33 -10.03
N GLU A 285 1.42 0.63 -9.01
CA GLU A 285 2.03 1.23 -7.83
C GLU A 285 3.55 1.35 -7.96
N LYS A 286 4.05 2.51 -7.51
CA LYS A 286 5.47 2.81 -7.44
C LYS A 286 6.11 1.99 -6.31
N LYS A 287 7.04 1.11 -6.66
CA LYS A 287 7.74 0.20 -5.74
C LYS A 287 9.04 0.79 -5.19
N PHE A 288 9.68 1.66 -5.96
CA PHE A 288 10.92 2.34 -5.58
C PHE A 288 10.80 3.85 -5.77
N ASP A 289 11.31 4.61 -4.80
CA ASP A 289 11.60 6.02 -4.95
C ASP A 289 13.09 6.26 -5.14
N PHE A 290 13.46 6.76 -6.31
CA PHE A 290 14.85 7.01 -6.68
C PHE A 290 15.15 8.50 -6.59
N GLY A 291 15.99 8.88 -5.64
CA GLY A 291 16.34 10.26 -5.33
C GLY A 291 17.22 10.98 -6.37
N GLY A 292 17.52 10.35 -7.51
CA GLY A 292 18.28 10.98 -8.59
C GLY A 292 19.64 11.50 -8.13
N ASP A 293 19.84 12.81 -8.25
CA ASP A 293 21.07 13.51 -7.86
C ASP A 293 21.27 13.57 -6.35
N LEU A 294 20.21 13.40 -5.54
CA LEU A 294 20.29 13.31 -4.09
C LEU A 294 20.89 11.98 -3.60
N ARG A 295 21.14 11.01 -4.50
CA ARG A 295 21.90 9.79 -4.23
C ARG A 295 21.34 8.93 -3.07
N TRP A 296 20.02 8.80 -3.01
CA TRP A 296 19.32 7.87 -2.11
C TRP A 296 18.22 7.12 -2.85
N VAL A 297 17.92 5.90 -2.42
CA VAL A 297 16.82 5.09 -2.94
C VAL A 297 16.00 4.54 -1.77
N SER A 298 14.68 4.59 -1.89
CA SER A 298 13.75 3.98 -0.94
C SER A 298 12.93 2.91 -1.62
N ILE A 299 12.80 1.74 -0.99
CA ILE A 299 11.85 0.72 -1.35
C ILE A 299 10.53 1.12 -0.67
N LEU A 300 9.53 1.44 -1.48
CA LEU A 300 8.21 1.90 -1.03
C LEU A 300 7.27 0.73 -0.73
N ASP A 301 7.52 -0.42 -1.34
CA ASP A 301 6.74 -1.63 -1.14
C ASP A 301 7.47 -2.58 -0.16
N PRO A 302 7.01 -2.69 1.10
CA PRO A 302 7.65 -3.53 2.10
C PRO A 302 7.58 -5.02 1.77
N TYR A 303 6.56 -5.46 1.03
CA TYR A 303 6.43 -6.84 0.59
C TYR A 303 7.45 -7.17 -0.50
N LEU A 304 7.73 -6.23 -1.40
CA LEU A 304 8.83 -6.38 -2.33
C LEU A 304 10.17 -6.47 -1.59
N PHE A 305 10.43 -5.59 -0.62
CA PHE A 305 11.66 -5.67 0.19
C PHE A 305 11.76 -7.02 0.92
N PHE A 306 10.66 -7.45 1.55
CA PHE A 306 10.59 -8.73 2.23
C PHE A 306 10.88 -9.90 1.28
N ALA A 307 10.30 -9.89 0.08
CA ALA A 307 10.56 -10.88 -0.95
C ALA A 307 12.03 -10.84 -1.42
N LEU A 308 12.60 -9.66 -1.71
CA LEU A 308 14.00 -9.48 -2.10
C LEU A 308 14.99 -10.06 -1.08
N ARG A 309 14.66 -9.94 0.20
CA ARG A 309 15.51 -10.39 1.30
C ARG A 309 15.45 -11.91 1.51
N TRP A 310 14.30 -12.52 1.22
CA TRP A 310 14.01 -13.91 1.59
C TRP A 310 13.77 -14.86 0.40
N SER A 311 13.85 -14.36 -0.84
CA SER A 311 13.81 -15.14 -2.10
C SER A 311 15.12 -15.84 -2.43
#